data_AF-A0AA43D989-F1
#
_entry.id   AF-A0AA43D989-F1
#
_cell.length_a   1.000
_cell.length_b   1.000
_cell.length_c   1.000
_cell.angle_alpha   90.00
_cell.angle_beta   90.00
_cell.angle_gamma   90.00
#
_symmetry.space_group_name_H-M   'P 1'
#
loop_
_entity.id
_entity.type
_entity.pdbx_description
1 polymer ?
#
loop_
_entity_poly.entity_id
_entity_poly.type
_entity_poly.pdbx_seq_one_letter_code
_entity_poly.pdbx_strand_id
1 'polypeptide(L)'
;MSGENDKIPRSVMADKFIALANEFTETEPKERVGAAIMFAAARYNAFEASGKSSNLLKDKGDVLNWYSKEYQRMLDANIDDLIAMKS
;
A
#
# COMPACT_ATOMS: atom_id res chain seq x y z
N MET A 1 18.93 -17.14 25.00
CA MET A 1 18.21 -17.69 23.83
C MET A 1 16.72 -17.52 24.07
N SER A 2 16.07 -16.68 23.27
CA SER A 2 14.62 -16.54 23.05
C SER A 2 14.49 -15.43 22.02
N GLY A 3 13.93 -15.54 20.84
CA GLY A 3 13.13 -16.54 20.13
C GLY A 3 12.61 -15.74 18.92
N GLU A 4 12.42 -16.35 17.77
CA GLU A 4 11.83 -15.68 16.59
C GLU A 4 10.54 -14.93 17.00
N ASN A 5 10.38 -13.65 16.57
CA ASN A 5 9.11 -12.97 16.20
C ASN A 5 8.90 -11.48 16.64
N ASP A 6 9.87 -10.58 16.48
CA ASP A 6 9.63 -9.11 16.56
C ASP A 6 9.32 -8.49 15.17
N LYS A 7 8.33 -9.02 14.45
CA LYS A 7 7.88 -8.38 13.20
C LYS A 7 6.91 -7.25 13.51
N ILE A 8 7.19 -6.06 13.00
CA ILE A 8 6.26 -4.93 13.06
C ILE A 8 4.97 -5.33 12.32
N PRO A 9 3.78 -5.23 12.93
CA PRO A 9 2.52 -5.52 12.24
C PRO A 9 2.32 -4.64 11.01
N ARG A 10 1.64 -5.17 9.98
CA ARG A 10 1.34 -4.42 8.75
C ARG A 10 0.54 -3.14 9.02
N SER A 11 -0.41 -3.18 9.96
CA SER A 11 -1.18 -2.01 10.38
C SER A 11 -0.27 -0.91 10.94
N VAL A 12 0.65 -1.26 11.85
CA VAL A 12 1.61 -0.30 12.43
C VAL A 12 2.52 0.32 11.37
N MET A 13 2.92 -0.43 10.35
CA MET A 13 3.66 0.14 9.22
C MET A 13 2.79 1.07 8.38
N ALA A 14 1.55 0.69 8.09
CA ALA A 14 0.60 1.52 7.36
C ALA A 14 0.32 2.84 8.08
N ASP A 15 0.13 2.81 9.40
CA ASP A 15 -0.10 4.00 10.23
C ASP A 15 1.08 4.98 10.14
N LYS A 16 2.32 4.47 10.08
CA LYS A 16 3.52 5.31 9.89
C LYS A 16 3.53 5.98 8.51
N PHE A 17 3.11 5.28 7.45
CA PHE A 17 3.00 5.89 6.12
C PHE A 17 1.87 6.92 6.05
N ILE A 18 0.75 6.67 6.73
CA ILE A 18 -0.37 7.61 6.83
C ILE A 18 0.03 8.85 7.64
N ALA A 19 0.78 8.68 8.74
CA ALA A 19 1.30 9.82 9.50
C ALA A 19 2.16 10.75 8.63
N LEU A 20 3.08 10.18 7.84
CA LEU A 20 3.87 10.95 6.88
C LEU A 20 2.98 11.60 5.80
N ALA A 21 1.96 10.89 5.31
CA ALA A 21 1.00 11.48 4.37
C ALA A 21 0.28 12.69 4.98
N ASN A 22 -0.10 12.61 6.26
CA ASN A 22 -0.76 13.70 6.96
C ASN A 22 0.13 14.95 7.08
N GLU A 23 1.45 14.79 7.24
CA GLU A 23 2.40 15.92 7.19
C GLU A 23 2.31 16.66 5.84
N PHE A 24 2.20 15.95 4.72
CA PHE A 24 2.01 16.60 3.42
C PHE A 24 0.66 17.32 3.30
N THR A 25 -0.39 16.86 3.99
CA THR A 25 -1.71 17.52 3.95
C THR A 25 -1.75 18.90 4.61
N GLU A 26 -0.70 19.28 5.35
CA GLU A 26 -0.54 20.63 5.89
C GLU A 26 -0.32 21.67 4.78
N THR A 27 0.21 21.26 3.63
CA THR A 27 0.59 22.15 2.52
C THR A 27 0.01 21.76 1.17
N GLU A 28 -0.52 20.54 1.04
CA GLU A 28 -1.03 20.00 -0.22
C GLU A 28 -2.46 19.46 -0.08
N PRO A 29 -3.31 19.58 -1.12
CA PRO A 29 -4.66 18.98 -1.10
C PRO A 29 -4.63 17.47 -0.89
N LYS A 30 -5.60 16.93 -0.14
CA LYS A 30 -5.70 15.50 0.18
C LYS A 30 -5.75 14.62 -1.07
N GLU A 31 -6.38 15.11 -2.14
CA GLU A 31 -6.47 14.43 -3.44
C GLU A 31 -5.07 14.23 -4.05
N ARG A 32 -4.21 15.26 -3.96
CA ARG A 32 -2.84 15.21 -4.47
C ARG A 32 -1.97 14.29 -3.62
N VAL A 33 -2.10 14.36 -2.29
CA VAL A 33 -1.39 13.47 -1.37
C VAL A 33 -1.81 12.01 -1.61
N GLY A 34 -3.11 11.74 -1.77
CA GLY A 34 -3.62 10.40 -2.09
C GLY A 34 -3.04 9.85 -3.40
N ALA A 35 -2.98 10.67 -4.45
CA ALA A 35 -2.33 10.30 -5.71
C ALA A 35 -0.83 9.98 -5.53
N ALA A 36 -0.12 10.76 -4.72
CA ALA A 36 1.29 10.54 -4.41
C ALA A 36 1.51 9.22 -3.66
N ILE A 37 0.64 8.86 -2.70
CA ILE A 37 0.71 7.57 -1.99
C ILE A 37 0.52 6.41 -2.95
N MET A 38 -0.49 6.46 -3.83
CA MET A 38 -0.71 5.42 -4.84
C MET A 38 0.51 5.24 -5.73
N PHE A 39 1.13 6.34 -6.16
CA PHE A 39 2.34 6.30 -6.96
C PHE A 39 3.55 5.72 -6.19
N ALA A 40 3.73 6.09 -4.93
CA ALA A 40 4.78 5.54 -4.07
C ALA A 40 4.62 4.03 -3.85
N ALA A 41 3.40 3.58 -3.56
CA ALA A 41 3.07 2.16 -3.41
C ALA A 41 3.37 1.38 -4.70
N ALA A 42 2.97 1.91 -5.86
CA ALA A 42 3.25 1.28 -7.15
C ALA A 42 4.76 1.12 -7.41
N ARG A 43 5.57 2.13 -7.07
CA ARG A 43 7.05 2.07 -7.21
C ARG A 43 7.66 1.02 -6.30
N TYR A 44 7.25 0.99 -5.03
CA TYR A 44 7.77 0.02 -4.07
C TYR A 44 7.41 -1.42 -4.46
N ASN A 45 6.15 -1.63 -4.85
CA ASN A 45 5.63 -2.92 -5.30
C ASN A 45 6.30 -3.42 -6.58
N ALA A 46 6.60 -2.52 -7.54
CA ALA A 46 7.35 -2.87 -8.74
C ALA A 46 8.80 -3.30 -8.42
N PHE A 47 9.46 -2.61 -7.49
CA PHE A 47 10.79 -2.98 -7.00
C PHE A 47 10.77 -4.35 -6.30
N GLU A 48 9.80 -4.58 -5.44
CA GLU A 48 9.59 -5.85 -4.74
C GLU A 48 9.40 -7.01 -5.73
N ALA A 49 8.53 -6.81 -6.73
CA ALA A 49 8.28 -7.78 -7.79
C ALA A 49 9.56 -8.07 -8.59
N SER A 50 10.35 -7.04 -8.92
CA SER A 50 11.62 -7.22 -9.62
C SER A 50 12.63 -8.05 -8.84
N GLY A 51 12.63 -7.97 -7.51
CA GLY A 51 13.52 -8.75 -6.64
C GLY A 51 13.16 -10.23 -6.58
N LYS A 52 11.91 -10.60 -6.90
CA LYS A 52 11.42 -11.99 -6.88
C LYS A 52 11.43 -12.69 -8.24
N SER A 53 11.47 -11.92 -9.32
CA SER A 53 11.29 -12.44 -10.67
C SER A 53 12.64 -12.66 -11.36
N SER A 54 12.84 -13.82 -11.96
CA SER A 54 13.98 -14.08 -12.87
C SER A 54 13.77 -13.51 -14.28
N ASN A 55 12.53 -13.18 -14.66
CA ASN A 55 12.20 -12.56 -15.94
C ASN A 55 10.96 -11.65 -15.83
N LEU A 56 11.19 -10.39 -15.47
CA LEU A 56 10.11 -9.46 -15.16
C LEU A 56 9.23 -9.15 -16.38
N LEU A 57 9.79 -9.26 -17.59
CA LEU A 57 9.03 -9.06 -18.81
C LEU A 57 7.94 -10.13 -18.98
N LYS A 58 8.27 -11.40 -18.67
CA LYS A 58 7.31 -12.51 -18.70
C LYS A 58 6.29 -12.38 -17.56
N ASP A 59 6.73 -11.98 -16.38
CA ASP A 59 5.91 -11.97 -15.17
C ASP A 59 5.05 -10.70 -15.02
N LYS A 60 5.29 -9.68 -15.86
CA LYS A 60 4.63 -8.36 -15.78
C LYS A 60 3.11 -8.45 -15.71
N GLY A 61 2.49 -9.30 -16.52
CA GLY A 61 1.03 -9.45 -16.54
C GLY A 61 0.47 -9.93 -15.20
N ASP A 62 1.11 -10.96 -14.63
CA ASP A 62 0.70 -11.55 -13.36
C ASP A 62 0.94 -10.59 -12.19
N VAL A 63 2.08 -9.87 -12.20
CA VAL A 63 2.41 -8.84 -11.23
C VAL A 63 1.35 -7.73 -11.24
N LEU A 64 1.00 -7.19 -12.41
CA LEU A 64 -0.01 -6.14 -12.52
C LEU A 64 -1.38 -6.62 -12.01
N ASN A 65 -1.81 -7.82 -12.42
CA ASN A 65 -3.09 -8.40 -12.00
C ASN A 65 -3.13 -8.65 -10.48
N TRP A 66 -2.04 -9.13 -9.88
CA TRP A 66 -1.99 -9.38 -8.43
C TRP A 66 -2.08 -8.07 -7.63
N TYR A 67 -1.21 -7.09 -7.91
CA TYR A 67 -1.15 -5.85 -7.14
C TYR A 67 -2.42 -4.99 -7.30
N SER A 68 -3.01 -4.95 -8.50
CA SER A 68 -4.26 -4.21 -8.74
C SER A 68 -5.45 -4.80 -7.99
N LYS A 69 -5.60 -6.14 -8.01
CA LYS A 69 -6.67 -6.82 -7.26
C LYS A 69 -6.51 -6.66 -5.76
N GLU A 70 -5.29 -6.76 -5.25
CA GLU A 70 -5.05 -6.59 -3.81
C GLU A 70 -5.33 -5.16 -3.37
N TYR A 71 -4.93 -4.15 -4.16
CA TYR A 71 -5.28 -2.75 -3.88
C TYR A 71 -6.79 -2.53 -3.89
N GLN A 72 -7.49 -3.05 -4.92
CA GLN A 72 -8.94 -2.94 -5.01
C GLN A 72 -9.63 -3.54 -3.78
N ARG A 73 -9.23 -4.76 -3.37
CA ARG A 73 -9.78 -5.45 -2.20
C ARG A 73 -9.58 -4.65 -0.91
N MET A 74 -8.41 -4.06 -0.71
CA MET A 74 -8.13 -3.25 0.48
C MET A 74 -8.92 -1.94 0.48
N LEU A 75 -9.01 -1.26 -0.68
CA LEU A 75 -9.76 -0.02 -0.80
C LEU A 75 -11.25 -0.24 -0.54
N ASP A 76 -11.83 -1.29 -1.12
CA ASP A 76 -13.22 -1.70 -0.94
C ASP A 76 -13.56 -1.89 0.55
N ALA A 77 -12.76 -2.71 1.26
CA ALA A 77 -12.94 -2.93 2.69
C ALA A 77 -12.88 -1.64 3.54
N ASN A 78 -11.97 -0.71 3.20
CA ASN A 78 -11.87 0.56 3.92
C ASN A 78 -13.07 1.50 3.63
N ILE A 79 -13.61 1.45 2.41
CA ILE A 79 -14.82 2.20 2.07
C ILE A 79 -16.03 1.64 2.84
N ASP A 80 -16.16 0.32 2.91
CA ASP A 80 -17.22 -0.34 3.69
C ASP A 80 -17.15 0.05 5.16
N ASP A 81 -15.96 0.04 5.76
CA ASP A 81 -15.74 0.49 7.14
C ASP A 81 -16.18 1.97 7.32
N LEU A 82 -15.84 2.84 6.38
CA LEU A 82 -16.25 4.25 6.41
C LEU A 82 -17.75 4.46 6.21
N ILE A 83 -18.43 3.60 5.44
CA ILE A 83 -19.89 3.61 5.29
C ILE A 83 -20.54 3.19 6.60
N ALA A 84 -20.04 2.11 7.22
CA ALA A 84 -20.55 1.60 8.49
C ALA A 84 -20.39 2.61 9.63
N MET A 85 -19.28 3.37 9.67
CA MET A 85 -19.05 4.42 10.69
C MET A 85 -19.97 5.64 10.54
N LYS A 86 -20.55 5.85 9.35
CA LYS A 86 -21.42 7.01 9.04
C LYS A 86 -22.92 6.70 9.11
N SER A 87 -23.27 5.43 9.29
CA SER A 87 -24.66 4.92 9.36
C SER A 87 -25.14 4.82 10.80
#